data_AF-A0A965PBN2-F1
#
_entry.id   AF-A0A965PBN2-F1
#
_cell.length_a   1.000
_cell.length_b   1.000
_cell.length_c   1.000
_cell.angle_alpha   90.00
_cell.angle_beta   90.00
_cell.angle_gamma   90.00
#
_symmetry.space_group_name_H-M   'P 1'
#
loop_
_entity.id
_entity.type
_entity.pdbx_description
1 polymer ?
#
loop_
_entity_poly.entity_id
_entity_poly.type
_entity_poly.pdbx_seq_one_letter_code
_entity_poly.pdbx_strand_id
1 'polypeptide(L)'
;MDENQLPEEDVNLEAEGSDIEVEIVDDTPEEDRNRDPVEVEDPHEDEINNYSSNVQNRIRELTHARHDERRAKETALREREEAIRIAQQVFEQNKMLKNQLQTGETAFVENVKQRVHYEYEAAKRKLIEAKSVGDIEAEIEAQEEFNKAQLQKVQIESYRPAPLQNEFDGVNIPNVAEEANERPQVVDQKALAWKERNPWFWTDRAMTGAALGTHEELVESGYDPQSDDYYRELDSRMRNMFPHKFQQEPARQQAKRPSTVVAAATRSSPTKKISLNKSEVAIARRLNLPPEVYAKYKAQLENGNG
;
A
#
# COMPACT_ATOMS: atom_id res chain seq x y z
N MET A 1 -39.76 -19.98 -1.07
CA MET A 1 -39.58 -21.35 -0.56
C MET A 1 -39.57 -22.21 -1.80
N ASP A 2 -38.42 -22.70 -2.25
CA ASP A 2 -37.22 -23.00 -1.45
C ASP A 2 -35.93 -22.27 -1.86
N GLU A 3 -34.97 -22.28 -0.95
CA GLU A 3 -33.65 -21.68 -1.09
C GLU A 3 -32.74 -22.54 -1.98
N ASN A 4 -31.87 -21.86 -2.72
CA ASN A 4 -30.98 -22.49 -3.70
C ASN A 4 -29.71 -22.98 -3.00
N GLN A 5 -29.79 -24.15 -2.35
CA GLN A 5 -28.68 -24.76 -1.61
C GLN A 5 -27.62 -25.31 -2.58
N LEU A 6 -26.57 -24.54 -2.84
CA LEU A 6 -25.35 -25.03 -3.48
C LEU A 6 -24.57 -25.91 -2.49
N PRO A 7 -23.89 -26.98 -2.95
CA PRO A 7 -23.09 -27.81 -2.07
C PRO A 7 -21.84 -27.06 -1.61
N GLU A 8 -21.62 -26.99 -0.30
CA GLU A 8 -20.34 -26.59 0.27
C GLU A 8 -19.35 -27.74 0.09
N GLU A 9 -18.48 -27.62 -0.91
CA GLU A 9 -17.37 -28.55 -1.14
C GLU A 9 -16.22 -28.18 -0.19
N ASP A 10 -16.26 -28.76 1.02
CA ASP A 10 -15.18 -28.68 2.01
C ASP A 10 -13.88 -29.24 1.41
N VAL A 11 -13.05 -28.34 0.86
CA VAL A 11 -11.68 -28.66 0.41
C VAL A 11 -10.77 -28.87 1.62
N ASN A 12 -10.96 -30.02 2.27
CA ASN A 12 -10.01 -30.61 3.19
C ASN A 12 -8.73 -30.99 2.43
N LEU A 13 -7.84 -30.02 2.24
CA LEU A 13 -6.49 -30.23 1.73
C LEU A 13 -5.67 -30.96 2.80
N GLU A 14 -5.73 -32.28 2.77
CA GLU A 14 -4.88 -33.16 3.58
C GLU A 14 -3.41 -32.77 3.39
N ALA A 15 -2.76 -32.47 4.51
CA ALA A 15 -1.37 -32.06 4.53
C ALA A 15 -0.44 -33.28 4.37
N GLU A 16 -0.22 -33.73 3.13
CA GLU A 16 0.94 -34.57 2.83
C GLU A 16 2.23 -33.74 2.88
N GLY A 17 3.25 -34.29 3.54
CA GLY A 17 4.31 -33.51 4.12
C GLY A 17 5.43 -33.10 3.17
N SER A 18 5.75 -31.81 3.18
CA SER A 18 7.13 -31.33 3.13
C SER A 18 7.29 -30.21 4.15
N ASP A 19 8.38 -30.29 4.92
CA ASP A 19 8.72 -29.35 6.00
C ASP A 19 9.44 -28.13 5.39
N ILE A 20 8.98 -26.92 5.69
CA ILE A 20 9.35 -25.67 4.99
C ILE A 20 9.71 -24.58 6.03
N GLU A 21 10.91 -24.65 6.63
CA GLU A 21 11.31 -23.88 7.83
C GLU A 21 12.13 -22.59 7.54
N VAL A 22 11.57 -21.40 7.77
CA VAL A 22 12.12 -20.06 7.43
C VAL A 22 13.62 -19.79 7.76
N GLU A 23 14.51 -19.78 6.74
CA GLU A 23 15.85 -19.15 6.76
C GLU A 23 15.81 -17.69 6.25
N ILE A 24 15.76 -16.73 7.16
CA ILE A 24 15.87 -15.29 6.84
C ILE A 24 17.30 -15.01 6.35
N VAL A 25 17.48 -14.61 5.08
CA VAL A 25 18.77 -14.13 4.60
C VAL A 25 18.91 -12.66 4.98
N ASP A 26 19.82 -12.36 5.90
CA ASP A 26 20.01 -11.00 6.41
C ASP A 26 20.82 -10.15 5.42
N ASP A 27 20.15 -9.35 4.59
CA ASP A 27 20.75 -8.50 3.55
C ASP A 27 21.28 -7.15 4.11
N THR A 28 21.71 -7.14 5.36
CA THR A 28 22.61 -6.09 5.88
C THR A 28 23.98 -6.16 5.18
N PRO A 29 24.63 -5.00 4.92
CA PRO A 29 26.00 -4.94 4.43
C PRO A 29 26.97 -5.73 5.31
N GLU A 30 28.08 -6.23 4.75
CA GLU A 30 29.08 -7.02 5.50
C GLU A 30 29.65 -6.29 6.73
N GLU A 31 29.62 -4.95 6.76
CA GLU A 31 30.04 -4.13 7.91
C GLU A 31 29.12 -4.21 9.15
N ASP A 32 27.83 -4.55 8.96
CA ASP A 32 26.82 -4.62 10.05
C ASP A 32 26.31 -6.07 10.29
N ARG A 33 26.71 -7.06 9.47
CA ARG A 33 26.38 -8.49 9.70
C ARG A 33 27.08 -9.03 10.96
N ASN A 34 26.31 -9.71 11.83
CA ASN A 34 26.80 -10.36 13.06
C ASN A 34 27.53 -9.43 14.06
N ARG A 35 27.33 -8.11 14.00
CA ARG A 35 27.86 -7.20 15.02
C ARG A 35 26.89 -7.13 16.20
N ASP A 36 27.31 -7.65 17.36
CA ASP A 36 26.58 -7.46 18.62
C ASP A 36 26.36 -5.97 18.92
N PRO A 37 25.34 -5.58 19.71
CA PRO A 37 25.07 -4.19 20.06
C PRO A 37 26.22 -3.50 20.81
N VAL A 38 27.11 -2.89 20.02
CA VAL A 38 28.12 -1.88 20.39
C VAL A 38 29.28 -2.37 21.27
N GLU A 39 30.42 -2.57 20.60
CA GLU A 39 31.63 -1.81 20.93
C GLU A 39 31.95 -0.95 19.68
N VAL A 40 31.82 0.38 19.81
CA VAL A 40 32.17 1.34 18.74
C VAL A 40 33.55 1.89 19.06
N GLU A 41 34.50 1.75 18.14
CA GLU A 41 35.56 2.75 18.01
C GLU A 41 34.88 4.06 17.55
N ASP A 42 34.59 4.94 18.51
CA ASP A 42 34.24 6.32 18.20
C ASP A 42 35.54 7.03 17.77
N PRO A 43 35.62 7.69 16.59
CA PRO A 43 36.84 8.42 16.16
C PRO A 43 37.16 9.65 17.03
N HIS A 44 36.46 9.81 18.16
CA HIS A 44 36.63 10.84 19.19
C HIS A 44 36.66 10.24 20.61
N GLU A 45 36.99 8.94 20.80
CA GLU A 45 37.16 8.34 22.13
C GLU A 45 38.09 9.18 23.04
N ASP A 46 39.19 9.69 22.49
CA ASP A 46 40.13 10.57 23.20
C ASP A 46 39.47 11.85 23.73
N GLU A 47 38.49 12.43 23.01
CA GLU A 47 37.73 13.58 23.49
C GLU A 47 36.69 13.16 24.53
N ILE A 48 35.98 12.05 24.29
CA ILE A 48 34.95 11.50 25.18
C ILE A 48 35.56 11.13 26.55
N ASN A 49 36.78 10.60 26.56
CA ASN A 49 37.53 10.22 27.76
C ASN A 49 37.82 11.40 28.71
N ASN A 50 37.82 12.64 28.22
CA ASN A 50 37.99 13.84 29.06
C ASN A 50 36.72 14.29 29.81
N TYR A 51 35.54 13.72 29.50
CA TYR A 51 34.28 14.07 30.15
C TYR A 51 33.95 13.13 31.33
N SER A 52 33.14 13.61 32.27
CA SER A 52 32.65 12.77 33.38
C SER A 52 31.86 11.55 32.88
N SER A 53 31.94 10.43 33.60
CA SER A 53 31.31 9.14 33.23
C SER A 53 29.82 9.23 32.88
N ASN A 54 29.05 10.09 33.56
CA ASN A 54 27.63 10.31 33.25
C ASN A 54 27.41 10.97 31.88
N VAL A 55 28.32 11.84 31.44
CA VAL A 55 28.28 12.47 30.11
C VAL A 55 28.69 11.45 29.04
N GLN A 56 29.74 10.67 29.29
CA GLN A 56 30.17 9.59 28.40
C GLN A 56 29.05 8.58 28.12
N ASN A 57 28.38 8.11 29.17
CA ASN A 57 27.27 7.15 29.05
C ASN A 57 26.13 7.72 28.20
N ARG A 58 25.79 9.01 28.39
CA ARG A 58 24.75 9.68 27.59
C ARG A 58 25.17 9.91 26.14
N ILE A 59 26.45 10.17 25.87
CA ILE A 59 26.98 10.25 24.50
C ILE A 59 26.84 8.87 23.83
N ARG A 60 27.29 7.79 24.49
CA ARG A 60 27.12 6.42 23.97
C ARG A 60 25.65 6.07 23.70
N GLU A 61 24.73 6.42 24.60
CA GLU A 61 23.29 6.20 24.43
C GLU A 61 22.72 6.99 23.23
N LEU A 62 23.13 8.25 23.04
CA LEU A 62 22.73 9.07 21.89
C LEU A 62 23.32 8.57 20.56
N THR A 63 24.58 8.14 20.56
CA THR A 63 25.24 7.52 19.41
C THR A 63 24.56 6.20 19.04
N HIS A 64 24.28 5.33 20.02
CA HIS A 64 23.52 4.09 19.84
C HIS A 64 22.14 4.36 19.24
N ALA A 65 21.36 5.28 19.83
CA ALA A 65 20.03 5.65 19.32
C ALA A 65 20.08 6.21 17.89
N ARG A 66 21.11 6.99 17.55
CA ARG A 66 21.32 7.51 16.18
C ARG A 66 21.66 6.40 15.19
N HIS A 67 22.44 5.39 15.58
CA HIS A 67 22.73 4.22 14.75
C HIS A 67 21.54 3.27 14.62
N ASP A 68 20.74 3.09 15.67
CA ASP A 68 19.46 2.37 15.60
C ASP A 68 18.50 3.07 14.63
N GLU A 69 18.37 4.39 14.73
CA GLU A 69 17.52 5.18 13.83
C GLU A 69 18.01 5.10 12.38
N ARG A 70 19.34 5.11 12.15
CA ARG A 70 19.93 4.88 10.82
C ARG A 70 19.57 3.49 10.30
N ARG A 71 19.82 2.44 11.08
CA ARG A 71 19.52 1.04 10.70
C ARG A 71 18.01 0.84 10.44
N ALA A 72 17.14 1.45 11.25
CA ALA A 72 15.68 1.40 11.07
C ALA A 72 15.22 2.12 9.78
N LYS A 73 15.84 3.25 9.42
CA LYS A 73 15.56 3.94 8.14
C LYS A 73 16.07 3.15 6.94
N GLU A 74 17.28 2.59 7.03
CA GLU A 74 17.90 1.83 5.95
C GLU A 74 17.14 0.51 5.66
N THR A 75 16.72 -0.20 6.70
CA THR A 75 15.85 -1.38 6.56
C THR A 75 14.48 -1.02 5.98
N ALA A 76 13.83 0.03 6.46
CA ALA A 76 12.55 0.50 5.89
C ALA A 76 12.67 0.96 4.42
N LEU A 77 13.82 1.51 4.01
CA LEU A 77 14.10 1.85 2.62
C LEU A 77 14.27 0.59 1.76
N ARG A 78 15.06 -0.41 2.20
CA ARG A 78 15.17 -1.71 1.50
C ARG A 78 13.81 -2.38 1.34
N GLU A 79 13.03 -2.50 2.43
CA GLU A 79 11.68 -3.10 2.39
C GLU A 79 10.77 -2.38 1.38
N ARG A 80 10.84 -1.05 1.30
CA ARG A 80 10.11 -0.25 0.31
C ARG A 80 10.58 -0.51 -1.12
N GLU A 81 11.90 -0.56 -1.35
CA GLU A 81 12.49 -0.80 -2.67
C GLU A 81 12.16 -2.20 -3.19
N GLU A 82 12.22 -3.22 -2.33
CA GLU A 82 11.80 -4.59 -2.66
C GLU A 82 10.30 -4.66 -2.96
N ALA A 83 9.45 -4.01 -2.15
CA ALA A 83 8.01 -3.95 -2.40
C ALA A 83 7.69 -3.26 -3.75
N ILE A 84 8.41 -2.19 -4.09
CA ILE A 84 8.29 -1.52 -5.39
C ILE A 84 8.74 -2.44 -6.54
N ARG A 85 9.88 -3.14 -6.40
CA ARG A 85 10.37 -4.11 -7.39
C ARG A 85 9.35 -5.21 -7.66
N ILE A 86 8.79 -5.81 -6.61
CA ILE A 86 7.75 -6.85 -6.72
C ILE A 86 6.48 -6.28 -7.37
N ALA A 87 6.03 -5.09 -6.95
CA ALA A 87 4.85 -4.45 -7.54
C ALA A 87 5.03 -4.15 -9.04
N GLN A 88 6.23 -3.69 -9.45
CA GLN A 88 6.58 -3.48 -10.85
C GLN A 88 6.58 -4.80 -11.64
N GLN A 89 7.22 -5.85 -11.13
CA GLN A 89 7.23 -7.16 -11.77
C GLN A 89 5.81 -7.74 -11.94
N VAL A 90 4.98 -7.67 -10.89
CA VAL A 90 3.58 -8.12 -10.94
C VAL A 90 2.77 -7.28 -11.93
N PHE A 91 3.00 -5.97 -12.01
CA PHE A 91 2.35 -5.10 -12.99
C PHE A 91 2.76 -5.43 -14.43
N GLU A 92 4.04 -5.66 -14.68
CA GLU A 92 4.56 -6.07 -15.99
C GLU A 92 4.04 -7.45 -16.41
N GLN A 93 4.03 -8.44 -15.51
CA GLN A 93 3.42 -9.75 -15.74
C GLN A 93 1.93 -9.62 -16.08
N ASN A 94 1.16 -8.85 -15.30
CA ASN A 94 -0.25 -8.58 -15.60
C ASN A 94 -0.45 -7.92 -16.98
N LYS A 95 0.43 -6.97 -17.35
CA LYS A 95 0.42 -6.33 -18.68
C LYS A 95 0.72 -7.32 -19.80
N MET A 96 1.71 -8.21 -19.62
CA MET A 96 2.02 -9.27 -20.58
C MET A 96 0.88 -10.28 -20.72
N LEU A 97 0.28 -10.72 -19.62
CA LEU A 97 -0.87 -11.63 -19.61
C LEU A 97 -2.10 -11.02 -20.30
N LYS A 98 -2.42 -9.74 -20.05
CA LYS A 98 -3.49 -9.01 -20.75
C LYS A 98 -3.23 -8.93 -22.26
N ASN A 99 -1.99 -8.64 -22.67
CA ASN A 99 -1.61 -8.62 -24.08
C ASN A 99 -1.72 -10.02 -24.73
N GLN A 100 -1.26 -11.07 -24.06
CA GLN A 100 -1.38 -12.47 -24.53
C GLN A 100 -2.83 -12.93 -24.63
N LEU A 101 -3.69 -12.53 -23.68
CA LEU A 101 -5.12 -12.80 -23.74
C LEU A 101 -5.77 -12.10 -24.94
N GLN A 102 -5.44 -10.82 -25.18
CA GLN A 102 -5.95 -10.07 -26.31
C GLN A 102 -5.50 -10.64 -27.67
N THR A 103 -4.23 -11.02 -27.81
CA THR A 103 -3.73 -11.66 -29.05
C THR A 103 -4.31 -13.06 -29.23
N GLY A 104 -4.49 -13.83 -28.14
CA GLY A 104 -5.17 -15.12 -28.16
C GLY A 104 -6.64 -15.02 -28.57
N GLU A 105 -7.41 -14.09 -28.00
CA GLU A 105 -8.83 -13.89 -28.34
C GLU A 105 -8.99 -13.42 -29.78
N THR A 106 -8.18 -12.47 -30.24
CA THR A 106 -8.23 -12.00 -31.64
C THR A 106 -7.85 -13.10 -32.64
N ALA A 107 -6.83 -13.91 -32.35
CA ALA A 107 -6.47 -15.07 -33.17
C ALA A 107 -7.57 -16.15 -33.17
N PHE A 108 -8.22 -16.39 -32.03
CA PHE A 108 -9.35 -17.32 -31.93
C PHE A 108 -10.56 -16.85 -32.74
N VAL A 109 -10.95 -15.58 -32.61
CA VAL A 109 -12.04 -14.97 -33.39
C VAL A 109 -11.75 -15.05 -34.89
N GLU A 110 -10.51 -14.80 -35.30
CA GLU A 110 -10.11 -14.91 -36.71
C GLU A 110 -10.15 -16.36 -37.22
N ASN A 111 -9.71 -17.34 -36.41
CA ASN A 111 -9.83 -18.76 -36.76
C ASN A 111 -11.30 -19.20 -36.89
N VAL A 112 -12.19 -18.75 -35.99
CA VAL A 112 -13.63 -19.02 -36.06
C VAL A 112 -14.25 -18.35 -37.29
N LYS A 113 -13.86 -17.11 -37.62
CA LYS A 113 -14.28 -16.43 -38.86
C LYS A 113 -13.89 -17.23 -40.11
N GLN A 114 -12.66 -17.69 -40.19
CA GLN A 114 -12.18 -18.50 -41.31
C GLN A 114 -12.94 -19.83 -41.40
N ARG A 115 -13.16 -20.53 -40.28
CA ARG A 115 -13.93 -21.79 -40.27
C ARG A 115 -15.36 -21.58 -40.75
N VAL A 116 -16.08 -20.59 -40.21
CA VAL A 116 -17.46 -20.29 -40.60
C VAL A 116 -17.54 -19.79 -42.06
N HIS A 117 -16.52 -19.10 -42.56
CA HIS A 117 -16.42 -18.75 -43.98
C HIS A 117 -16.30 -19.98 -44.88
N TYR A 118 -15.49 -20.97 -44.50
CA TYR A 118 -15.38 -22.25 -45.23
C TYR A 118 -16.66 -23.09 -45.14
N GLU A 119 -17.32 -23.13 -43.97
CA GLU A 119 -18.63 -23.78 -43.78
C GLU A 119 -19.70 -23.14 -44.69
N TYR A 120 -19.74 -21.80 -44.76
CA TYR A 120 -20.63 -21.05 -45.65
C TYR A 120 -20.38 -21.34 -47.13
N GLU A 121 -19.12 -21.28 -47.60
CA GLU A 121 -18.80 -21.61 -49.00
C GLU A 121 -19.04 -23.10 -49.33
N ALA A 122 -18.93 -24.01 -48.35
CA ALA A 122 -19.30 -25.41 -48.51
C ALA A 122 -20.82 -25.60 -48.67
N ALA A 123 -21.63 -25.02 -47.78
CA ALA A 123 -23.10 -25.07 -47.86
C ALA A 123 -23.63 -24.42 -49.16
N LYS A 124 -23.03 -23.30 -49.57
CA LYS A 124 -23.31 -22.64 -50.85
C LYS A 124 -23.01 -23.52 -52.07
N ARG A 125 -21.91 -24.30 -52.05
CA ARG A 125 -21.62 -25.28 -53.11
C ARG A 125 -22.66 -26.41 -53.14
N LYS A 126 -23.01 -26.99 -51.98
CA LYS A 126 -24.07 -28.01 -51.87
C LYS A 126 -25.40 -27.51 -52.45
N LEU A 127 -25.79 -26.26 -52.14
CA LEU A 127 -27.02 -25.67 -52.66
C LEU A 127 -27.01 -25.49 -54.18
N ILE A 128 -25.86 -25.16 -54.78
CA ILE A 128 -25.70 -25.09 -56.24
C ILE A 128 -25.77 -26.49 -56.85
N GLU A 129 -25.14 -27.48 -56.22
CA GLU A 129 -25.15 -28.87 -56.65
C GLU A 129 -26.57 -29.47 -56.63
N ALA A 130 -27.28 -29.37 -55.51
CA ALA A 130 -28.68 -29.83 -55.38
C ALA A 130 -29.60 -29.21 -56.45
N LYS A 131 -29.50 -27.88 -56.66
CA LYS A 131 -30.24 -27.16 -57.71
C LYS A 131 -29.87 -27.59 -59.14
N SER A 132 -28.65 -28.08 -59.35
CA SER A 132 -28.21 -28.60 -60.67
C SER A 132 -28.69 -30.03 -60.93
N VAL A 133 -28.88 -30.83 -59.89
CA VAL A 133 -29.41 -32.20 -59.96
C VAL A 133 -30.94 -32.20 -60.07
N GLY A 134 -31.61 -31.20 -59.51
CA GLY A 134 -33.07 -31.05 -59.56
C GLY A 134 -33.83 -31.94 -58.57
N ASP A 135 -33.15 -32.39 -57.51
CA ASP A 135 -33.76 -33.11 -56.40
C ASP A 135 -34.31 -32.11 -55.38
N ILE A 136 -35.64 -32.10 -55.22
CA ILE A 136 -36.37 -31.15 -54.38
C ILE A 136 -36.06 -31.36 -52.89
N GLU A 137 -35.87 -32.60 -52.45
CA GLU A 137 -35.60 -32.90 -51.03
C GLU A 137 -34.19 -32.40 -50.66
N ALA A 138 -33.21 -32.70 -51.51
CA ALA A 138 -31.84 -32.21 -51.35
C ALA A 138 -31.73 -30.67 -51.50
N GLU A 139 -32.57 -30.04 -52.32
CA GLU A 139 -32.62 -28.58 -52.42
C GLU A 139 -33.10 -27.95 -51.10
N ILE A 140 -34.12 -28.52 -50.46
CA ILE A 140 -34.64 -28.04 -49.16
C ILE A 140 -33.56 -28.18 -48.08
N GLU A 141 -32.94 -29.36 -47.94
CA GLU A 141 -31.88 -29.60 -46.94
C GLU A 141 -30.69 -28.64 -47.15
N ALA A 142 -30.20 -28.51 -48.38
CA ALA A 142 -29.08 -27.62 -48.69
C ALA A 142 -29.43 -26.14 -48.50
N GLN A 143 -30.69 -25.75 -48.70
CA GLN A 143 -31.16 -24.38 -48.47
C GLN A 143 -31.27 -24.07 -46.98
N GLU A 144 -31.66 -25.03 -46.14
CA GLU A 144 -31.62 -24.92 -44.68
C GLU A 144 -30.18 -24.83 -44.15
N GLU A 145 -29.27 -25.70 -44.63
CA GLU A 145 -27.85 -25.66 -44.26
C GLU A 145 -27.20 -24.33 -44.65
N PHE A 146 -27.47 -23.83 -45.86
CA PHE A 146 -27.01 -22.51 -46.31
C PHE A 146 -27.55 -21.38 -45.44
N ASN A 147 -28.84 -21.38 -45.10
CA ASN A 147 -29.45 -20.35 -44.25
C ASN A 147 -28.84 -20.36 -42.84
N LYS A 148 -28.58 -21.54 -42.28
CA LYS A 148 -27.90 -21.73 -40.99
C LYS A 148 -26.46 -21.20 -41.03
N ALA A 149 -25.68 -21.55 -42.04
CA ALA A 149 -24.31 -21.08 -42.20
C ALA A 149 -24.24 -19.56 -42.44
N GLN A 150 -25.20 -19.00 -43.19
CA GLN A 150 -25.32 -17.55 -43.40
C GLN A 150 -25.65 -16.81 -42.09
N LEU A 151 -26.53 -17.36 -41.24
CA LEU A 151 -26.83 -16.78 -39.93
C LEU A 151 -25.59 -16.80 -39.01
N GLN A 152 -24.88 -17.93 -38.95
CA GLN A 152 -23.64 -18.06 -38.18
C GLN A 152 -22.55 -17.09 -38.67
N LYS A 153 -22.42 -16.93 -39.98
CA LYS A 153 -21.49 -15.96 -40.60
C LYS A 153 -21.80 -14.53 -40.14
N VAL A 154 -23.05 -14.08 -40.26
CA VAL A 154 -23.46 -12.73 -39.82
C VAL A 154 -23.20 -12.54 -38.32
N GLN A 155 -23.51 -13.56 -37.49
CA GLN A 155 -23.25 -13.51 -36.05
C GLN A 155 -21.76 -13.33 -35.74
N ILE A 156 -20.89 -14.10 -36.38
CA ILE A 156 -19.43 -14.06 -36.15
C ILE A 156 -18.75 -12.84 -36.80
N GLU A 157 -19.28 -12.31 -37.91
CA GLU A 157 -18.85 -11.03 -38.49
C GLU A 157 -19.24 -9.84 -37.59
N SER A 158 -20.40 -9.94 -36.91
CA SER A 158 -20.84 -8.95 -35.92
C SER A 158 -20.13 -9.04 -34.58
N TYR A 159 -19.55 -10.22 -34.24
CA TYR A 159 -18.81 -10.41 -32.99
C TYR A 159 -17.55 -9.54 -32.97
N ARG A 160 -17.47 -8.70 -31.94
CA ARG A 160 -16.27 -7.95 -31.57
C ARG A 160 -15.93 -8.33 -30.14
N PRO A 161 -14.69 -8.78 -29.86
CA PRO A 161 -14.25 -9.00 -28.48
C PRO A 161 -14.41 -7.70 -27.70
N ALA A 162 -14.85 -7.78 -26.45
CA ALA A 162 -14.95 -6.61 -25.60
C ALA A 162 -13.53 -6.04 -25.39
N PRO A 163 -13.32 -4.71 -25.52
CA PRO A 163 -12.02 -4.14 -25.18
C PRO A 163 -11.76 -4.42 -23.70
N LEU A 164 -10.69 -5.17 -23.40
CA LEU A 164 -10.15 -5.28 -22.05
C LEU A 164 -9.97 -3.87 -21.51
N GLN A 165 -10.65 -3.55 -20.40
CA GLN A 165 -10.52 -2.23 -19.80
C GLN A 165 -9.09 -2.06 -19.30
N ASN A 166 -8.37 -1.12 -19.92
CA ASN A 166 -7.15 -0.57 -19.38
C ASN A 166 -7.49 0.37 -18.21
N GLU A 167 -8.01 -0.18 -17.11
CA GLU A 167 -8.23 0.54 -15.84
C GLU A 167 -6.95 1.17 -15.26
N PHE A 168 -5.79 0.89 -15.85
CA PHE A 168 -4.47 1.36 -15.44
C PHE A 168 -3.82 2.38 -16.39
N ASP A 169 -4.49 2.77 -17.49
CA ASP A 169 -4.10 3.96 -18.28
C ASP A 169 -4.51 5.23 -17.53
N GLY A 170 -3.91 5.44 -16.35
CA GLY A 170 -4.29 6.55 -15.47
C GLY A 170 -4.41 6.22 -13.98
N VAL A 171 -3.68 5.23 -13.45
CA VAL A 171 -3.17 5.42 -12.08
C VAL A 171 -2.11 6.51 -12.16
N ASN A 172 -2.58 7.76 -12.25
CA ASN A 172 -1.87 8.90 -11.71
C ASN A 172 -1.78 8.61 -10.21
N ILE A 173 -0.75 7.85 -9.83
CA ILE A 173 -0.22 7.85 -8.47
C ILE A 173 -0.03 9.34 -8.23
N PRO A 174 -0.84 9.99 -7.35
CA PRO A 174 -0.60 11.39 -7.05
C PRO A 174 0.83 11.39 -6.56
N ASN A 175 1.70 12.03 -7.32
CA ASN A 175 3.10 12.06 -6.96
C ASN A 175 3.12 12.94 -5.72
N VAL A 176 3.06 12.33 -4.53
CA VAL A 176 3.13 13.02 -3.23
C VAL A 176 4.59 13.44 -2.99
N ALA A 177 5.19 14.07 -4.01
CA ALA A 177 5.71 15.40 -3.78
C ALA A 177 4.61 16.19 -3.08
N GLU A 178 4.93 16.75 -1.93
CA GLU A 178 4.03 17.62 -1.22
C GLU A 178 3.78 18.84 -2.13
N GLU A 179 2.68 18.81 -2.89
CA GLU A 179 1.95 20.03 -3.23
C GLU A 179 1.42 20.59 -1.91
N ALA A 180 2.36 21.16 -1.13
CA ALA A 180 2.11 22.32 -0.34
C ALA A 180 1.36 23.27 -1.27
N ASN A 181 0.05 23.36 -1.05
CA ASN A 181 -0.82 24.26 -1.77
C ASN A 181 -0.47 25.67 -1.29
N GLU A 182 0.67 26.17 -1.79
CA GLU A 182 1.12 27.55 -1.71
C GLU A 182 0.20 28.41 -2.57
N ARG A 183 -1.10 28.41 -2.21
CA ARG A 183 -1.76 29.70 -2.04
C ARG A 183 -0.77 30.55 -1.26
N PRO A 184 -0.29 31.68 -1.79
CA PRO A 184 0.58 32.54 -1.01
C PRO A 184 -0.20 32.89 0.26
N GLN A 185 0.19 32.29 1.38
CA GLN A 185 -0.36 32.67 2.67
C GLN A 185 0.15 34.08 2.86
N VAL A 186 -0.74 35.04 2.59
CA VAL A 186 -0.52 36.45 2.93
C VAL A 186 -0.34 36.44 4.43
N VAL A 187 0.93 36.43 4.85
CA VAL A 187 1.30 36.30 6.25
C VAL A 187 0.65 37.46 6.99
N ASP A 188 -0.39 37.18 7.77
CA ASP A 188 -1.07 38.22 8.51
C ASP A 188 -0.09 38.78 9.53
N GLN A 189 0.41 39.97 9.23
CA GLN A 189 1.42 40.65 10.03
C GLN A 189 0.91 40.88 11.46
N LYS A 190 -0.42 41.00 11.63
CA LYS A 190 -1.04 41.12 12.95
C LYS A 190 -1.10 39.78 13.69
N ALA A 191 -1.41 38.68 13.01
CA ALA A 191 -1.34 37.34 13.61
C ALA A 191 0.09 37.00 14.07
N LEU A 192 1.11 37.35 13.26
CA LEU A 192 2.52 37.23 13.64
C LEU A 192 2.85 38.07 14.88
N ALA A 193 2.55 39.38 14.85
CA ALA A 193 2.80 40.27 15.99
C ALA A 193 1.98 39.92 17.25
N TRP A 194 0.82 39.27 17.10
CA TRP A 194 0.04 38.74 18.22
C TRP A 194 0.66 37.46 18.80
N LYS A 195 1.13 36.53 17.95
CA LYS A 195 1.90 35.34 18.36
C LYS A 195 3.17 35.73 19.12
N GLU A 196 3.93 36.71 18.63
CA GLU A 196 5.15 37.19 19.29
C GLU A 196 4.88 37.77 20.69
N ARG A 197 3.74 38.46 20.86
CA ARG A 197 3.27 38.95 22.17
C ARG A 197 2.71 37.84 23.08
N ASN A 198 2.45 36.64 22.54
CA ASN A 198 1.86 35.51 23.25
C ASN A 198 2.69 34.21 23.10
N PRO A 199 3.89 34.10 23.73
CA PRO A 199 4.76 32.92 23.60
C PRO A 199 4.18 31.58 24.10
N TRP A 200 3.07 31.64 24.84
CA TRP A 200 2.30 30.45 25.24
C TRP A 200 1.56 29.81 24.05
N PHE A 201 1.31 30.55 22.97
CA PHE A 201 0.69 30.04 21.76
C PHE A 201 1.62 29.02 21.09
N TRP A 202 1.11 27.81 20.81
CA TRP A 202 1.84 26.57 20.49
C TRP A 202 2.56 25.86 21.64
N THR A 203 2.91 26.55 22.73
CA THR A 203 3.60 25.93 23.89
C THR A 203 2.60 25.32 24.89
N ASP A 204 1.54 26.03 25.23
CA ASP A 204 0.44 25.55 26.06
C ASP A 204 -0.72 25.10 25.16
N ARG A 205 -0.88 23.78 25.01
CA ARG A 205 -1.92 23.19 24.13
C ARG A 205 -3.34 23.52 24.58
N ALA A 206 -3.58 23.72 25.89
CA ALA A 206 -4.91 24.05 26.41
C ALA A 206 -5.26 25.50 26.09
N MET A 207 -4.33 26.44 26.31
CA MET A 207 -4.54 27.85 25.92
C MET A 207 -4.59 28.01 24.39
N THR A 208 -3.78 27.27 23.63
CA THR A 208 -3.79 27.32 22.16
C THR A 208 -5.11 26.79 21.59
N GLY A 209 -5.62 25.66 22.11
CA GLY A 209 -6.93 25.13 21.69
C GLY A 209 -8.08 26.08 22.03
N ALA A 210 -8.07 26.69 23.21
CA ALA A 210 -9.06 27.70 23.59
C ALA A 210 -8.99 28.96 22.72
N ALA A 211 -7.78 29.44 22.40
CA ALA A 211 -7.59 30.59 21.51
C ALA A 211 -8.14 30.33 20.10
N LEU A 212 -7.94 29.12 19.56
CA LEU A 212 -8.52 28.70 18.27
C LEU A 212 -10.05 28.60 18.33
N GLY A 213 -10.62 28.07 19.41
CA GLY A 213 -12.08 28.06 19.61
C GLY A 213 -12.68 29.46 19.70
N THR A 214 -12.05 30.39 20.43
CA THR A 214 -12.49 31.79 20.48
C THR A 214 -12.26 32.55 19.17
N HIS A 215 -11.28 32.15 18.36
CA HIS A 215 -11.12 32.68 17.01
C HIS A 215 -12.33 32.30 16.15
N GLU A 216 -12.70 31.01 16.12
CA GLU A 216 -13.85 30.51 15.36
C GLU A 216 -15.16 31.22 15.77
N GLU A 217 -15.41 31.35 17.08
CA GLU A 217 -16.58 32.07 17.62
C GLU A 217 -16.61 33.56 17.24
N LEU A 218 -15.45 34.25 17.22
CA LEU A 218 -15.36 35.66 16.85
C LEU A 218 -15.55 35.87 15.34
N VAL A 219 -15.03 34.98 14.50
CA VAL A 219 -15.25 35.03 13.05
C VAL A 219 -16.71 34.74 12.71
N GLU A 220 -17.33 33.76 13.36
CA GLU A 220 -18.77 33.48 13.22
C GLU A 220 -19.63 34.67 13.71
N SER A 221 -19.20 35.35 14.77
CA SER A 221 -19.79 36.60 15.26
C SER A 221 -19.57 37.81 14.34
N GLY A 222 -18.87 37.65 13.21
CA GLY A 222 -18.65 38.70 12.20
C GLY A 222 -17.51 39.67 12.50
N TYR A 223 -16.60 39.36 13.43
CA TYR A 223 -15.39 40.15 13.64
C TYR A 223 -14.36 39.87 12.53
N ASP A 224 -13.81 40.93 11.93
CA ASP A 224 -12.72 40.82 10.96
C ASP A 224 -11.43 40.37 11.65
N PRO A 225 -10.84 39.20 11.28
CA PRO A 225 -9.57 38.70 11.84
C PRO A 225 -8.39 39.66 11.69
N GLN A 226 -8.45 40.61 10.76
CA GLN A 226 -7.39 41.61 10.52
C GLN A 226 -7.62 42.92 11.29
N SER A 227 -8.72 43.05 12.04
CA SER A 227 -9.04 44.25 12.82
C SER A 227 -8.33 44.27 14.18
N ASP A 228 -8.03 45.48 14.70
CA ASP A 228 -7.46 45.61 16.05
C ASP A 228 -8.51 45.40 17.15
N ASP A 229 -9.80 45.46 16.81
CA ASP A 229 -10.91 45.14 17.69
C ASP A 229 -11.01 43.62 17.93
N TYR A 230 -10.85 42.81 16.88
CA TYR A 230 -10.78 41.35 16.99
C TYR A 230 -9.68 40.88 17.97
N TYR A 231 -8.44 41.38 17.81
CA TYR A 231 -7.33 40.97 18.70
C TYR A 231 -7.52 41.47 20.15
N ARG A 232 -8.18 42.62 20.36
CA ARG A 232 -8.54 43.12 21.70
C ARG A 232 -9.58 42.24 22.39
N GLU A 233 -10.59 41.79 21.64
CA GLU A 233 -11.63 40.89 22.15
C GLU A 233 -11.08 39.49 22.43
N LEU A 234 -10.26 38.95 21.52
CA LEU A 234 -9.55 37.68 21.68
C LEU A 234 -8.69 37.65 22.96
N ASP A 235 -7.84 38.66 23.15
CA ASP A 235 -7.00 38.77 24.37
C ASP A 235 -7.86 38.92 25.64
N SER A 236 -8.99 39.63 25.56
CA SER A 236 -9.91 39.81 26.69
C SER A 236 -10.58 38.50 27.09
N ARG A 237 -11.08 37.73 26.12
CA ARG A 237 -11.65 36.38 26.34
C ARG A 237 -10.60 35.41 26.88
N MET A 238 -9.39 35.40 26.32
CA MET A 238 -8.29 34.56 26.82
C MET A 238 -7.91 34.91 28.27
N ARG A 239 -7.87 36.20 28.63
CA ARG A 239 -7.61 36.65 30.01
C ARG A 239 -8.72 36.27 30.98
N ASN A 240 -9.97 36.29 30.54
CA ASN A 240 -11.14 35.88 31.34
C ASN A 240 -11.22 34.35 31.53
N MET A 241 -10.84 33.56 30.52
CA MET A 241 -10.80 32.09 30.60
C MET A 241 -9.60 31.57 31.40
N PHE A 242 -8.44 32.24 31.31
CA PHE A 242 -7.21 31.84 32.00
C PHE A 242 -6.64 32.90 32.96
N PRO A 243 -7.40 33.46 33.94
CA PRO A 243 -6.88 34.52 34.82
C PRO A 243 -5.60 34.10 35.54
N HIS A 244 -5.54 32.82 35.94
CA HIS A 244 -4.41 32.16 36.60
C HIS A 244 -3.15 31.98 35.72
N LYS A 245 -3.22 32.23 34.40
CA LYS A 245 -2.07 32.22 33.48
C LYS A 245 -1.53 33.63 33.22
N PHE A 246 -2.35 34.65 33.40
CA PHE A 246 -1.99 36.06 33.22
C PHE A 246 -1.68 36.78 34.53
N GLN A 247 -2.03 36.19 35.68
CA GLN A 247 -1.57 36.61 37.01
C GLN A 247 -0.29 35.83 37.36
N GLN A 248 0.80 36.54 37.68
CA GLN A 248 2.04 35.90 38.13
C GLN A 248 1.98 35.55 39.62
N GLU A 249 1.89 34.26 39.94
CA GLU A 249 2.37 33.70 41.21
C GLU A 249 3.27 32.47 40.94
N PRO A 250 4.28 32.21 41.79
CA PRO A 250 5.36 31.28 41.45
C PRO A 250 5.06 29.79 41.73
N ALA A 251 5.35 28.98 40.71
CA ALA A 251 5.66 27.55 40.65
C ALA A 251 5.56 26.66 41.93
N ARG A 252 4.80 25.56 41.79
CA ARG A 252 5.02 24.26 42.48
C ARG A 252 4.88 23.14 41.44
N GLN A 253 5.93 22.37 41.16
CA GLN A 253 6.35 21.13 41.85
C GLN A 253 5.37 19.97 41.74
N GLN A 254 5.81 18.89 41.07
CA GLN A 254 5.72 17.45 41.41
C GLN A 254 5.99 16.61 40.14
N ALA A 255 6.25 15.30 40.16
CA ALA A 255 7.03 14.41 41.05
C ALA A 255 7.04 13.01 40.38
N LYS A 256 8.09 12.21 40.54
CA LYS A 256 8.24 10.91 39.86
C LYS A 256 7.32 9.81 40.45
N ARG A 257 7.04 8.78 39.65
CA ARG A 257 6.69 7.42 40.13
C ARG A 257 7.41 6.35 39.27
N PRO A 258 7.98 5.29 39.86
CA PRO A 258 8.57 4.15 39.13
C PRO A 258 7.73 2.87 39.25
N SER A 259 7.98 1.88 38.38
CA SER A 259 7.70 0.47 38.68
C SER A 259 8.61 -0.47 37.88
N THR A 260 9.16 -1.47 38.57
CA THR A 260 9.89 -2.66 38.07
C THR A 260 8.91 -3.60 37.30
N VAL A 261 9.26 -4.72 36.64
CA VAL A 261 9.84 -6.01 37.14
C VAL A 261 10.35 -6.86 35.94
N VAL A 262 11.18 -7.86 36.25
CA VAL A 262 12.02 -8.78 35.43
C VAL A 262 11.42 -9.56 34.24
N ALA A 263 12.36 -10.13 33.47
CA ALA A 263 12.22 -10.99 32.29
C ALA A 263 11.82 -12.46 32.56
N ALA A 264 11.66 -13.23 31.47
CA ALA A 264 11.79 -14.68 31.44
C ALA A 264 12.56 -15.11 30.17
N ALA A 265 13.33 -16.21 30.26
CA ALA A 265 14.09 -16.78 29.15
C ALA A 265 13.66 -18.23 28.91
N THR A 266 13.65 -18.70 27.65
CA THR A 266 13.49 -20.13 27.31
C THR A 266 14.31 -20.47 26.05
N ARG A 267 14.84 -21.69 25.97
CA ARG A 267 15.64 -22.23 24.85
C ARG A 267 14.93 -23.42 24.19
N SER A 268 15.10 -23.62 22.89
CA SER A 268 14.85 -24.90 22.20
C SER A 268 15.67 -25.03 20.90
N SER A 269 15.81 -26.27 20.39
CA SER A 269 16.69 -26.67 19.26
C SER A 269 15.93 -26.88 17.92
N PRO A 270 16.60 -27.10 16.76
CA PRO A 270 16.06 -26.79 15.41
C PRO A 270 15.64 -28.00 14.53
N THR A 271 14.85 -27.76 13.45
CA THR A 271 14.52 -28.74 12.38
C THR A 271 14.12 -28.16 10.99
N LYS A 272 15.12 -28.02 10.09
CA LYS A 272 15.16 -28.03 8.59
C LYS A 272 14.58 -26.92 7.61
N LYS A 273 15.54 -26.13 7.07
CA LYS A 273 15.63 -25.01 6.06
C LYS A 273 14.71 -24.83 4.82
N ILE A 274 13.80 -23.82 4.76
CA ILE A 274 13.35 -23.01 3.57
C ILE A 274 12.85 -21.58 3.98
N SER A 275 13.35 -20.49 3.37
CA SER A 275 13.27 -19.02 3.68
C SER A 275 11.94 -18.21 3.68
N LEU A 276 11.83 -17.23 4.61
CA LEU A 276 11.01 -15.99 4.57
C LEU A 276 11.74 -14.85 5.33
N ASN A 277 11.63 -13.60 4.90
CA ASN A 277 12.22 -12.45 5.59
C ASN A 277 11.35 -11.91 6.75
N LYS A 278 11.95 -11.17 7.70
CA LYS A 278 11.21 -10.58 8.85
C LYS A 278 10.11 -9.61 8.38
N SER A 279 10.37 -8.88 7.29
CA SER A 279 9.42 -8.04 6.56
C SER A 279 8.23 -8.84 6.02
N GLU A 280 8.50 -9.99 5.40
CA GLU A 280 7.49 -10.91 4.87
C GLU A 280 6.60 -11.50 5.97
N VAL A 281 7.16 -11.83 7.14
CA VAL A 281 6.38 -12.26 8.31
C VAL A 281 5.50 -11.12 8.85
N ALA A 282 5.96 -9.86 8.80
CA ALA A 282 5.15 -8.70 9.16
C ALA A 282 4.02 -8.45 8.15
N ILE A 283 4.28 -8.65 6.85
CA ILE A 283 3.28 -8.58 5.78
C ILE A 283 2.21 -9.69 5.94
N ALA A 284 2.61 -10.94 6.17
CA ALA A 284 1.68 -12.05 6.41
C ALA A 284 0.74 -11.76 7.60
N ARG A 285 1.29 -11.25 8.71
CA ARG A 285 0.48 -10.81 9.88
C ARG A 285 -0.46 -9.66 9.54
N ARG A 286 -0.03 -8.69 8.73
CA ARG A 286 -0.85 -7.54 8.30
C ARG A 286 -1.97 -7.95 7.33
N LEU A 287 -1.75 -9.00 6.55
CA LEU A 287 -2.75 -9.63 5.66
C LEU A 287 -3.60 -10.70 6.38
N ASN A 288 -3.40 -10.90 7.69
CA ASN A 288 -4.08 -11.90 8.51
C ASN A 288 -3.89 -13.36 8.02
N LEU A 289 -2.77 -13.63 7.33
CA LEU A 289 -2.43 -14.93 6.77
C LEU A 289 -1.44 -15.69 7.69
N PRO A 290 -1.56 -17.02 7.81
CA PRO A 290 -0.52 -17.85 8.44
C PRO A 290 0.81 -17.72 7.64
N PRO A 291 1.96 -17.55 8.31
CA PRO A 291 3.26 -17.42 7.62
C PRO A 291 3.58 -18.58 6.67
N GLU A 292 3.16 -19.80 7.03
CA GLU A 292 3.31 -21.02 6.22
C GLU A 292 2.58 -20.93 4.87
N VAL A 293 1.40 -20.30 4.83
CA VAL A 293 0.64 -20.10 3.59
C VAL A 293 1.34 -19.10 2.69
N TYR A 294 1.84 -18.01 3.27
CA TYR A 294 2.62 -17.00 2.54
C TYR A 294 3.92 -17.58 1.94
N ALA A 295 4.63 -18.43 2.70
CA ALA A 295 5.80 -19.16 2.20
C ALA A 295 5.49 -20.06 0.99
N LYS A 296 4.38 -20.82 1.05
CA LYS A 296 3.95 -21.69 -0.06
C LYS A 296 3.63 -20.89 -1.33
N TYR A 297 2.92 -19.78 -1.22
CA TYR A 297 2.63 -18.90 -2.37
C TYR A 297 3.91 -18.30 -2.99
N LYS A 298 4.87 -17.85 -2.16
CA LYS A 298 6.16 -17.36 -2.65
C LYS A 298 6.94 -18.44 -3.41
N ALA A 299 7.06 -19.64 -2.84
CA ALA A 299 7.76 -20.76 -3.47
C ALA A 299 7.10 -21.23 -4.78
N GLN A 300 5.77 -21.13 -4.90
CA GLN A 300 5.06 -21.41 -6.16
C GLN A 300 5.31 -20.33 -7.23
N LEU A 301 5.38 -19.06 -6.84
CA LEU A 301 5.69 -17.96 -7.77
C LEU A 301 7.13 -18.02 -8.29
N GLU A 302 8.10 -18.40 -7.45
CA GLU A 302 9.50 -18.56 -7.89
C GLU A 302 9.69 -19.77 -8.83
N ASN A 303 9.04 -20.90 -8.53
CA ASN A 303 9.10 -22.09 -9.40
C ASN A 303 8.32 -21.95 -10.73
N GLY A 304 7.38 -21.01 -10.82
CA GLY A 304 6.60 -20.73 -12.03
C GLY A 304 7.23 -19.73 -12.99
N ASN A 305 8.43 -19.22 -12.69
CA ASN A 305 9.04 -18.08 -13.37
C ASN A 305 10.46 -18.40 -13.91
N GLY A 306 10.71 -19.68 -14.24
CA GLY A 306 11.94 -20.22 -14.84
C GLY A 306 11.67 -21.02 -16.11
#